data_AF-A0A2K9LTM6-F1
#
_entry.id   AF-A0A2K9LTM6-F1
#
_cell.length_a   1.000
_cell.length_b   1.000
_cell.length_c   1.000
_cell.angle_alpha   90.00
_cell.angle_beta   90.00
_cell.angle_gamma   90.00
#
_symmetry.space_group_name_H-M   'P 1'
#
loop_
_entity.id
_entity.type
_entity.pdbx_description
1 polymer ?
#
loop_
_entity_poly.entity_id
_entity_poly.type
_entity_poly.pdbx_seq_one_letter_code
_entity_poly.pdbx_strand_id
1 'polypeptide(L)'
;MQNKVWNDLFQSSQNLITSFSQDQEKLLSSVKDFSNNLVAFSEIYFSDREEFFKFLKNKFSSFYLQATSIVSSADSVSVIMQLNEGVNDYLILINLFRQLLVTLDSLTSDYWLRVAEKVKDAKFIKMVIGISNEARFENDNEISGFVIKTLEKNRIKENDFFKNCMNKELWEEIKLLEEKILNKPDGDFEYFKELLSKSEHLADDMVINLWAVLAINISYLEFLNDIVGEV
;
A
#
# COMPACT_ATOMS: atom_id res chain seq x y z
N MET A 1 9.81 8.34 -19.40
CA MET A 1 9.95 9.22 -18.21
C MET A 1 9.25 8.60 -16.99
N GLN A 2 8.02 8.16 -17.19
CA GLN A 2 7.14 7.46 -16.25
C GLN A 2 7.81 6.25 -15.57
N ASN A 3 8.45 5.37 -16.35
CA ASN A 3 9.16 4.21 -15.80
C ASN A 3 10.29 4.61 -14.84
N LYS A 4 11.06 5.66 -15.18
CA LYS A 4 12.14 6.12 -14.32
C LYS A 4 11.60 6.67 -13.01
N VAL A 5 10.66 7.62 -13.06
CA VAL A 5 10.13 8.26 -11.85
C VAL A 5 9.38 7.27 -10.95
N TRP A 6 8.69 6.29 -11.55
CA TRP A 6 8.08 5.20 -10.80
C TRP A 6 9.12 4.31 -10.13
N ASN A 7 10.19 3.93 -10.84
CA ASN A 7 11.24 3.09 -10.26
C ASN A 7 12.01 3.83 -9.15
N ASP A 8 12.25 5.12 -9.31
CA ASP A 8 12.86 5.96 -8.27
C ASP A 8 11.96 6.00 -7.03
N LEU A 9 10.64 6.21 -7.23
CA LEU A 9 9.64 6.17 -6.16
C LEU A 9 9.59 4.79 -5.46
N PHE A 10 9.55 3.70 -6.23
CA PHE A 10 9.57 2.33 -5.72
C PHE A 10 10.84 2.01 -4.92
N GLN A 11 12.02 2.40 -5.40
CA GLN A 11 13.26 2.19 -4.66
C GLN A 11 13.26 2.95 -3.33
N SER A 12 12.80 4.21 -3.34
CA SER A 12 12.66 4.96 -2.09
C SER A 12 11.58 4.39 -1.15
N SER A 13 10.50 3.80 -1.68
CA SER A 13 9.49 3.14 -0.86
C SER A 13 10.05 1.89 -0.18
N GLN A 14 10.84 1.08 -0.89
CA GLN A 14 11.53 -0.08 -0.33
C GLN A 14 12.52 0.33 0.76
N ASN A 15 13.30 1.40 0.52
CA ASN A 15 14.23 1.92 1.53
C ASN A 15 13.48 2.38 2.79
N LEU A 16 12.36 3.10 2.65
CA LEU A 16 11.55 3.54 3.78
C LEU A 16 11.03 2.37 4.62
N ILE A 17 10.42 1.36 3.99
CA ILE A 17 9.83 0.23 4.73
C ILE A 17 10.87 -0.67 5.38
N THR A 18 12.11 -0.72 4.86
CA THR A 18 13.18 -1.58 5.40
C THR A 18 14.09 -0.84 6.39
N SER A 19 14.24 0.48 6.25
CA SER A 19 15.15 1.29 7.08
C SER A 19 14.49 1.86 8.34
N PHE A 20 13.21 1.56 8.58
CA PHE A 20 12.54 1.90 9.83
C PHE A 20 13.28 1.21 10.99
N SER A 21 14.08 1.97 11.71
CA SER A 21 14.99 1.48 12.75
C SER A 21 15.16 2.55 13.82
N GLN A 22 15.70 2.17 14.98
CA GLN A 22 16.01 3.10 16.09
C GLN A 22 17.00 4.23 15.70
N ASP A 23 17.57 4.18 14.49
CA ASP A 23 18.46 5.19 13.93
C ASP A 23 17.64 6.32 13.26
N GLN A 24 17.35 7.36 14.06
CA GLN A 24 16.54 8.51 13.63
C GLN A 24 17.09 9.22 12.39
N GLU A 25 18.41 9.30 12.20
CA GLU A 25 19.00 9.97 11.04
C GLU A 25 18.69 9.22 9.74
N LYS A 26 18.77 7.88 9.77
CA LYS A 26 18.41 7.03 8.61
C LYS A 26 16.94 7.06 8.30
N LEU A 27 16.09 7.09 9.32
CA LEU A 27 14.65 7.23 9.11
C LEU A 27 14.35 8.55 8.42
N LEU A 28 14.88 9.66 8.94
CA LEU A 28 14.70 11.00 8.37
C LEU A 28 15.22 11.09 6.93
N SER A 29 16.38 10.49 6.63
CA SER A 29 16.89 10.48 5.26
C SER A 29 16.00 9.68 4.31
N SER A 30 15.52 8.51 4.74
CA SER A 30 14.66 7.63 3.94
C SER A 30 13.30 8.28 3.67
N VAL A 31 12.73 8.93 4.68
CA VAL A 31 11.49 9.71 4.58
C VAL A 31 11.66 10.87 3.62
N LYS A 32 12.75 11.63 3.72
CA LYS A 32 13.03 12.76 2.84
C LYS A 32 13.22 12.33 1.38
N ASP A 33 13.95 11.24 1.15
CA ASP A 33 14.15 10.71 -0.20
C ASP A 33 12.83 10.23 -0.81
N PHE A 34 12.01 9.52 -0.05
CA PHE A 34 10.67 9.12 -0.49
C PHE A 34 9.79 10.32 -0.82
N SER A 35 9.76 11.34 0.05
CA SER A 35 8.99 12.57 -0.17
C SER A 35 9.42 13.30 -1.45
N ASN A 36 10.72 13.45 -1.70
CA ASN A 36 11.21 14.11 -2.92
C ASN A 36 10.80 13.34 -4.19
N ASN A 37 10.92 12.00 -4.17
CA ASN A 37 10.52 11.17 -5.29
C ASN A 37 9.00 11.18 -5.51
N LEU A 38 8.22 11.30 -4.44
CA LEU A 38 6.76 11.43 -4.50
C LEU A 38 6.34 12.73 -5.19
N VAL A 39 7.00 13.84 -4.87
CA VAL A 39 6.78 15.13 -5.53
C VAL A 39 7.12 15.05 -7.02
N ALA A 40 8.31 14.53 -7.35
CA ALA A 40 8.72 14.34 -8.75
C ALA A 40 7.74 13.43 -9.51
N PHE A 41 7.25 12.36 -8.86
CA PHE A 41 6.23 11.50 -9.41
C PHE A 41 4.93 12.25 -9.74
N SER A 42 4.42 13.03 -8.79
CA SER A 42 3.19 13.81 -8.95
C SER A 42 3.31 14.85 -10.07
N GLU A 43 4.45 15.53 -10.19
CA GLU A 43 4.71 16.47 -11.29
C GLU A 43 4.64 15.78 -12.67
N ILE A 44 5.29 14.61 -12.80
CA ILE A 44 5.25 13.86 -14.05
C ILE A 44 3.85 13.32 -14.34
N TYR A 45 3.16 12.78 -13.34
CA TYR A 45 1.78 12.32 -13.48
C TYR A 45 0.86 13.46 -13.93
N PHE A 46 0.98 14.65 -13.34
CA PHE A 46 0.18 15.81 -13.71
C PHE A 46 0.48 16.30 -15.14
N SER A 47 1.75 16.23 -15.56
CA SER A 47 2.17 16.68 -16.89
C SER A 47 1.61 15.85 -18.05
N ASP A 48 1.43 14.54 -17.86
CA ASP A 48 0.93 13.62 -18.89
C ASP A 48 0.25 12.38 -18.28
N ARG A 49 -1.00 12.58 -17.83
CA ARG A 49 -1.82 11.52 -17.22
C ARG A 49 -2.11 10.37 -18.18
N GLU A 50 -2.31 10.65 -19.47
CA GLU A 50 -2.67 9.63 -20.45
C GLU A 50 -1.52 8.64 -20.63
N GLU A 51 -0.30 9.14 -20.80
CA GLU A 51 0.87 8.29 -20.92
C GLU A 51 1.17 7.53 -19.63
N PHE A 52 0.87 8.13 -18.47
CA PHE A 52 0.96 7.45 -17.18
C PHE A 52 -0.01 6.27 -17.08
N PHE A 53 -1.28 6.44 -17.48
CA PHE A 53 -2.24 5.32 -17.48
C PHE A 53 -1.87 4.22 -18.47
N LYS A 54 -1.31 4.58 -19.64
CA LYS A 54 -0.76 3.57 -20.58
C LYS A 54 0.39 2.79 -19.95
N PHE A 55 1.32 3.49 -19.29
CA PHE A 55 2.40 2.86 -18.54
C PHE A 55 1.87 1.89 -17.47
N LEU A 56 0.93 2.32 -16.63
CA LEU A 56 0.34 1.48 -15.58
C LEU A 56 -0.37 0.25 -16.17
N LYS A 57 -1.14 0.42 -17.25
CA LYS A 57 -1.84 -0.68 -17.91
C LYS A 57 -0.87 -1.72 -18.46
N ASN A 58 0.25 -1.27 -19.02
CA ASN A 58 1.27 -2.17 -19.57
C ASN A 58 2.06 -2.88 -18.45
N LYS A 59 2.45 -2.16 -17.39
CA LYS A 59 3.28 -2.71 -16.31
C LYS A 59 2.48 -3.57 -15.33
N PHE A 60 1.28 -3.15 -14.96
CA PHE A 60 0.46 -3.74 -13.90
C PHE A 60 -0.87 -4.28 -14.44
N SER A 61 -0.85 -4.95 -15.59
CA SER A 61 -2.09 -5.41 -16.26
C SER A 61 -3.02 -6.23 -15.35
N SER A 62 -2.45 -7.10 -14.50
CA SER A 62 -3.19 -7.93 -13.53
C SER A 62 -3.74 -7.17 -12.33
N PHE A 63 -3.18 -5.99 -12.03
CA PHE A 63 -3.49 -5.16 -10.85
C PHE A 63 -3.79 -3.70 -11.23
N TYR A 64 -4.30 -3.48 -12.44
CA TYR A 64 -4.40 -2.14 -13.04
C TYR A 64 -5.29 -1.19 -12.22
N LEU A 65 -6.36 -1.71 -11.63
CA LEU A 65 -7.26 -0.93 -10.78
C LEU A 65 -6.57 -0.48 -9.49
N GLN A 66 -5.85 -1.38 -8.83
CA GLN A 66 -5.08 -1.08 -7.61
C GLN A 66 -3.94 -0.12 -7.93
N ALA A 67 -3.20 -0.34 -9.03
CA ALA A 67 -2.15 0.56 -9.48
C ALA A 67 -2.68 1.98 -9.74
N THR A 68 -3.85 2.10 -10.36
CA THR A 68 -4.53 3.40 -10.58
C THR A 68 -4.93 4.06 -9.26
N SER A 69 -5.47 3.30 -8.30
CA SER A 69 -5.81 3.78 -6.95
C SER A 69 -4.56 4.31 -6.24
N ILE A 70 -3.46 3.53 -6.24
CA ILE A 70 -2.20 3.89 -5.60
C ILE A 70 -1.62 5.16 -6.20
N VAL A 71 -1.59 5.29 -7.53
CA VAL A 71 -1.11 6.50 -8.21
C VAL A 71 -1.96 7.72 -7.87
N SER A 72 -3.28 7.57 -7.84
CA SER A 72 -4.18 8.68 -7.47
C SER A 72 -3.99 9.11 -6.01
N SER A 73 -3.79 8.14 -5.11
CA SER A 73 -3.44 8.41 -3.71
C SER A 73 -2.07 9.08 -3.59
N ALA A 74 -1.06 8.63 -4.34
CA ALA A 74 0.27 9.21 -4.34
C ALA A 74 0.26 10.69 -4.76
N ASP A 75 -0.48 11.01 -5.82
CA ASP A 75 -0.70 12.40 -6.26
C ASP A 75 -1.40 13.24 -5.17
N SER A 76 -2.47 12.69 -4.58
CA SER A 76 -3.22 13.37 -3.52
C SER A 76 -2.36 13.64 -2.29
N VAL A 77 -1.56 12.66 -1.87
CA VAL A 77 -0.61 12.78 -0.75
C VAL A 77 0.42 13.86 -1.05
N SER A 78 1.02 13.85 -2.25
CA SER A 78 1.98 14.88 -2.70
C SER A 78 1.38 16.29 -2.61
N VAL A 79 0.16 16.49 -3.10
CA VAL A 79 -0.52 17.79 -3.11
C VAL A 79 -0.83 18.27 -1.69
N ILE A 80 -1.35 17.40 -0.82
CA ILE A 80 -1.69 17.79 0.57
C ILE A 80 -0.44 18.21 1.34
N MET A 81 0.69 17.52 1.13
CA MET A 81 1.96 17.88 1.75
C MET A 81 2.50 19.24 1.31
N GLN A 82 2.18 19.68 0.10
CA GLN A 82 2.59 20.99 -0.41
C GLN A 82 1.72 22.13 0.13
N LEU A 83 0.48 21.85 0.57
CA LEU A 83 -0.51 22.87 0.89
C LEU A 83 -0.58 23.30 2.36
N ASN A 84 0.00 22.53 3.28
CA ASN A 84 0.35 22.83 4.68
C ASN A 84 -0.56 23.74 5.57
N GLU A 85 -1.82 24.01 5.25
CA GLU A 85 -2.67 24.92 6.05
C GLU A 85 -4.18 24.59 5.96
N GLY A 86 -4.68 23.64 6.77
CA GLY A 86 -6.14 23.49 6.95
C GLY A 86 -6.64 22.29 7.79
N VAL A 87 -7.67 22.50 8.61
CA VAL A 87 -8.37 21.42 9.34
C VAL A 87 -9.09 20.43 8.40
N ASN A 88 -9.48 20.88 7.20
CA ASN A 88 -10.12 20.05 6.17
C ASN A 88 -9.15 19.03 5.54
N ASP A 89 -7.85 19.32 5.54
CA ASP A 89 -6.83 18.46 4.94
C ASP A 89 -6.71 17.13 5.71
N TYR A 90 -6.98 17.15 7.02
CA TYR A 90 -6.89 15.94 7.84
C TYR A 90 -8.00 14.91 7.59
N LEU A 91 -9.24 15.34 7.27
CA LEU A 91 -10.27 14.38 6.85
C LEU A 91 -9.86 13.67 5.56
N ILE A 92 -9.21 14.40 4.65
CA ILE A 92 -8.70 13.82 3.42
C ILE A 92 -7.56 12.84 3.74
N LEU A 93 -6.64 13.20 4.64
CA LEU A 93 -5.56 12.32 5.10
C LEU A 93 -6.09 11.01 5.70
N ILE A 94 -7.13 11.06 6.55
CA ILE A 94 -7.75 9.86 7.14
C ILE A 94 -8.40 8.99 6.05
N ASN A 95 -9.13 9.60 5.12
CA ASN A 95 -9.77 8.85 4.04
C ASN A 95 -8.75 8.20 3.13
N LEU A 96 -7.65 8.89 2.80
CA LEU A 96 -6.53 8.34 2.05
C LEU A 96 -5.87 7.20 2.80
N PHE A 97 -5.63 7.36 4.10
CA PHE A 97 -5.07 6.31 4.95
C PHE A 97 -5.95 5.05 4.94
N ARG A 98 -7.25 5.20 5.19
CA ARG A 98 -8.24 4.10 5.11
C ARG A 98 -8.25 3.44 3.73
N GLN A 99 -8.28 4.23 2.66
CA GLN A 99 -8.28 3.73 1.29
C GLN A 99 -7.01 2.92 1.00
N LEU A 100 -5.85 3.37 1.45
CA LEU A 100 -4.59 2.67 1.25
C LEU A 100 -4.52 1.37 2.06
N LEU A 101 -5.07 1.31 3.28
CA LEU A 101 -5.21 0.05 4.02
C LEU A 101 -6.11 -0.95 3.29
N VAL A 102 -7.29 -0.51 2.83
CA VAL A 102 -8.19 -1.33 2.03
C VAL A 102 -7.54 -1.79 0.72
N THR A 103 -6.69 -0.96 0.13
CA THR A 103 -5.96 -1.30 -1.10
C THR A 103 -4.98 -2.46 -0.86
N LEU A 104 -4.33 -2.56 0.31
CA LEU A 104 -3.47 -3.70 0.66
C LEU A 104 -4.25 -5.01 0.76
N ASP A 105 -5.43 -4.98 1.37
CA ASP A 105 -6.33 -6.13 1.44
C ASP A 105 -6.82 -6.54 0.04
N SER A 106 -7.20 -5.57 -0.79
CA SER A 106 -7.63 -5.80 -2.17
C SER A 106 -6.51 -6.41 -3.02
N LEU A 107 -5.25 -5.96 -2.86
CA LEU A 107 -4.09 -6.55 -3.53
C LEU A 107 -3.90 -8.02 -3.15
N THR A 108 -4.03 -8.34 -1.86
CA THR A 108 -3.95 -9.73 -1.37
C THR A 108 -5.09 -10.58 -1.94
N SER A 109 -6.30 -10.04 -1.97
CA SER A 109 -7.47 -10.72 -2.53
C SER A 109 -7.30 -11.00 -4.01
N ASP A 110 -6.86 -10.02 -4.79
CA ASP A 110 -6.63 -10.16 -6.24
C ASP A 110 -5.51 -11.14 -6.54
N TYR A 111 -4.43 -11.16 -5.76
CA TYR A 111 -3.39 -12.18 -5.87
C TYR A 111 -4.02 -13.59 -5.85
N TRP A 112 -4.88 -13.88 -4.88
CA TRP A 112 -5.55 -15.17 -4.78
C TRP A 112 -6.47 -15.45 -5.98
N LEU A 113 -7.21 -14.46 -6.47
CA LEU A 113 -8.02 -14.64 -7.69
C LEU A 113 -7.15 -14.99 -8.90
N ARG A 114 -5.98 -14.37 -9.05
CA ARG A 114 -5.01 -14.70 -10.12
C ARG A 114 -4.42 -16.10 -9.97
N VAL A 115 -4.17 -16.54 -8.74
CA VAL A 115 -3.78 -17.94 -8.46
C VAL A 115 -4.85 -18.91 -8.95
N ALA A 116 -6.13 -18.60 -8.71
CA ALA A 116 -7.24 -19.44 -9.17
C ALA A 116 -7.31 -19.55 -10.71
N GLU A 117 -7.03 -18.47 -11.43
CA GLU A 117 -6.97 -18.44 -12.90
C GLU A 117 -5.89 -19.39 -13.47
N LYS A 118 -4.78 -19.57 -12.75
CA LYS A 118 -3.64 -20.40 -13.22
C LYS A 118 -3.84 -21.91 -13.02
N VAL A 119 -4.56 -22.35 -11.98
CA VAL A 119 -4.58 -23.78 -11.57
C VAL A 119 -5.69 -24.61 -12.24
N LYS A 120 -6.73 -24.01 -12.82
CA LYS A 120 -7.82 -24.68 -13.57
C LYS A 120 -8.44 -25.94 -12.90
N ASP A 121 -8.36 -26.06 -11.58
CA ASP A 121 -8.99 -27.13 -10.78
C ASP A 121 -10.19 -26.57 -10.00
N ALA A 122 -11.39 -27.10 -10.24
CA ALA A 122 -12.63 -26.53 -9.70
C ALA A 122 -12.70 -26.55 -8.16
N LYS A 123 -12.15 -27.59 -7.51
CA LYS A 123 -12.14 -27.71 -6.05
C LYS A 123 -11.18 -26.69 -5.44
N PHE A 124 -9.99 -26.55 -6.03
CA PHE A 124 -9.00 -25.57 -5.65
C PHE A 124 -9.51 -24.15 -5.87
N ILE A 125 -10.12 -23.86 -7.02
CA ILE A 125 -10.70 -22.54 -7.32
C ILE A 125 -11.72 -22.14 -6.26
N LYS A 126 -12.65 -23.03 -5.87
CA LYS A 126 -13.65 -22.72 -4.83
C LYS A 126 -13.00 -22.38 -3.49
N MET A 127 -11.95 -23.11 -3.12
CA MET A 127 -11.20 -22.87 -1.88
C MET A 127 -10.44 -21.54 -1.93
N VAL A 128 -9.77 -21.24 -3.04
CA VAL A 128 -9.03 -19.98 -3.24
C VAL A 128 -9.96 -18.77 -3.25
N ILE A 129 -11.16 -18.88 -3.82
CA ILE A 129 -12.18 -17.82 -3.74
C ILE A 129 -12.58 -17.57 -2.27
N GLY A 130 -12.70 -18.62 -1.45
CA GLY A 130 -12.91 -18.48 -0.01
C GLY A 130 -11.79 -17.69 0.66
N ILE A 131 -10.54 -18.06 0.38
CA ILE A 131 -9.35 -17.35 0.89
C ILE A 131 -9.33 -15.89 0.43
N SER A 132 -9.64 -15.62 -0.83
CA SER A 132 -9.69 -14.27 -1.42
C SER A 132 -10.73 -13.38 -0.74
N ASN A 133 -11.89 -13.91 -0.37
CA ASN A 133 -12.95 -13.12 0.30
C ASN A 133 -12.59 -12.70 1.74
N GLU A 134 -11.73 -13.47 2.39
CA GLU A 134 -11.28 -13.24 3.76
C GLU A 134 -9.85 -12.69 3.82
N ALA A 135 -9.26 -12.40 2.66
CA ALA A 135 -7.88 -11.99 2.53
C ALA A 135 -7.62 -10.67 3.26
N ARG A 136 -6.58 -10.68 4.09
CA ARG A 136 -6.00 -9.50 4.73
C ARG A 136 -4.54 -9.40 4.34
N PHE A 137 -4.04 -8.18 4.25
CA PHE A 137 -2.61 -7.93 4.06
C PHE A 137 -1.76 -8.59 5.14
N GLU A 138 -2.22 -8.47 6.39
CA GLU A 138 -1.73 -9.23 7.54
C GLU A 138 -2.18 -10.68 7.40
N ASN A 139 -1.47 -11.44 6.56
CA ASN A 139 -1.80 -12.83 6.33
C ASN A 139 -1.21 -13.71 7.44
N ASP A 140 -1.80 -13.62 8.62
CA ASP A 140 -1.41 -14.42 9.81
C ASP A 140 -2.03 -15.82 9.81
N ASN A 141 -2.95 -16.10 8.89
CA ASN A 141 -3.64 -17.37 8.81
C ASN A 141 -2.77 -18.44 8.13
N GLU A 142 -2.67 -19.61 8.76
CA GLU A 142 -2.02 -20.77 8.13
C GLU A 142 -2.80 -21.20 6.88
N ILE A 143 -2.15 -21.06 5.73
CA ILE A 143 -2.64 -21.59 4.46
C ILE A 143 -2.56 -23.12 4.53
N SER A 144 -3.64 -23.81 4.17
CA SER A 144 -3.68 -25.27 4.23
C SER A 144 -2.55 -25.91 3.40
N GLY A 145 -1.97 -27.01 3.89
CA GLY A 145 -0.91 -27.73 3.18
C GLY A 145 -1.33 -28.26 1.79
N PHE A 146 -2.63 -28.39 1.52
CA PHE A 146 -3.13 -28.71 0.18
C PHE A 146 -2.97 -27.52 -0.79
N VAL A 147 -3.22 -26.29 -0.33
CA VAL A 147 -2.99 -25.08 -1.14
C VAL A 147 -1.51 -24.95 -1.47
N ILE A 148 -0.63 -25.04 -0.46
CA ILE A 148 0.83 -24.94 -0.62
C ILE A 148 1.34 -25.92 -1.68
N LYS A 149 1.00 -27.22 -1.53
CA LYS A 149 1.38 -28.25 -2.52
C LYS A 149 0.86 -27.96 -3.92
N THR A 150 -0.29 -27.31 -4.03
CA THR A 150 -0.87 -26.94 -5.33
C THR A 150 -0.14 -25.74 -5.94
N LEU A 151 0.25 -24.75 -5.14
CA LEU A 151 1.10 -23.63 -5.58
C LEU A 151 2.45 -24.15 -6.09
N GLU A 152 3.13 -24.99 -5.30
CA GLU A 152 4.40 -25.62 -5.65
C GLU A 152 4.30 -26.40 -6.97
N LYS A 153 3.28 -27.26 -7.11
CA LYS A 153 3.05 -28.05 -8.33
C LYS A 153 2.90 -27.18 -9.58
N ASN A 154 2.25 -26.02 -9.43
CA ASN A 154 2.00 -25.09 -10.53
C ASN A 154 3.07 -24.00 -10.65
N ARG A 155 4.17 -24.08 -9.88
CA ARG A 155 5.25 -23.09 -9.83
C ARG A 155 4.75 -21.67 -9.55
N ILE A 156 3.70 -21.56 -8.75
CA ILE A 156 3.15 -20.28 -8.30
C ILE A 156 3.91 -19.89 -7.04
N LYS A 157 4.56 -18.73 -7.05
CA LYS A 157 5.25 -18.18 -5.89
C LYS A 157 4.22 -17.75 -4.85
N GLU A 158 4.52 -17.98 -3.58
CA GLU A 158 3.66 -17.57 -2.47
C GLU A 158 3.73 -16.05 -2.24
N ASN A 159 2.65 -15.50 -1.71
CA ASN A 159 2.65 -14.14 -1.19
C ASN A 159 3.21 -14.13 0.24
N ASP A 160 4.52 -13.92 0.36
CA ASP A 160 5.26 -13.88 1.62
C ASP A 160 5.74 -12.48 2.02
N PHE A 161 5.30 -11.43 1.29
CA PHE A 161 5.73 -10.05 1.49
C PHE A 161 5.62 -9.59 2.94
N PHE A 162 4.46 -9.80 3.56
CA PHE A 162 4.25 -9.39 4.95
C PHE A 162 5.24 -10.09 5.89
N LYS A 163 5.55 -11.37 5.66
CA LYS A 163 6.45 -12.15 6.53
C LYS A 163 7.92 -11.76 6.34
N ASN A 164 8.35 -11.58 5.09
CA ASN A 164 9.77 -11.53 4.74
C ASN A 164 10.27 -10.13 4.35
N CYS A 165 9.39 -9.21 3.97
CA CYS A 165 9.75 -7.87 3.50
C CYS A 165 9.28 -6.75 4.44
N MET A 166 8.17 -6.95 5.16
CA MET A 166 7.58 -5.91 6.00
C MET A 166 8.31 -5.77 7.34
N ASN A 167 8.70 -4.54 7.69
CA ASN A 167 9.14 -4.20 9.04
C ASN A 167 7.95 -4.21 10.01
N LYS A 168 8.02 -5.05 11.05
CA LYS A 168 6.90 -5.27 11.98
C LYS A 168 6.68 -4.09 12.93
N GLU A 169 7.74 -3.41 13.34
CA GLU A 169 7.63 -2.22 14.20
C GLU A 169 6.90 -1.09 13.45
N LEU A 170 7.25 -0.84 12.19
CA LEU A 170 6.55 0.12 11.33
C LEU A 170 5.06 -0.24 11.18
N TRP A 171 4.77 -1.52 10.99
CA TRP A 171 3.40 -1.98 10.87
C TRP A 171 2.59 -1.79 12.17
N GLU A 172 3.20 -2.08 13.32
CA GLU A 172 2.58 -1.84 14.63
C GLU A 172 2.23 -0.37 14.84
N GLU A 173 3.10 0.57 14.44
CA GLU A 173 2.79 2.01 14.50
C GLU A 173 1.57 2.39 13.64
N ILE A 174 1.50 1.85 12.43
CA ILE A 174 0.36 2.03 11.52
C ILE A 174 -0.93 1.50 12.16
N LYS A 175 -0.89 0.31 12.79
CA LYS A 175 -2.05 -0.29 13.48
C LYS A 175 -2.47 0.50 14.70
N LEU A 176 -1.52 0.99 15.49
CA LEU A 176 -1.83 1.85 16.64
C LEU A 176 -2.53 3.15 16.20
N LEU A 177 -2.12 3.72 15.07
CA LEU A 177 -2.79 4.88 14.50
C LEU A 177 -4.17 4.52 13.94
N GLU A 178 -4.28 3.40 13.24
CA GLU A 178 -5.54 2.86 12.74
C GLU A 178 -6.55 2.72 13.88
N GLU A 179 -6.19 2.07 14.98
CA GLU A 179 -7.05 1.95 16.16
C GLU A 179 -7.45 3.32 16.71
N LYS A 180 -6.49 4.21 16.92
CA LYS A 180 -6.75 5.57 17.46
C LYS A 180 -7.73 6.36 16.59
N ILE A 181 -7.61 6.28 15.26
CA ILE A 181 -8.41 7.07 14.31
C ILE A 181 -9.73 6.36 13.93
N LEU A 182 -9.76 5.03 13.91
CA LEU A 182 -10.90 4.22 13.48
C LEU A 182 -11.75 3.67 14.64
N ASN A 183 -11.43 4.01 15.88
CA ASN A 183 -12.20 3.60 17.08
C ASN A 183 -13.69 4.00 17.07
N LYS A 184 -14.15 4.81 16.11
CA LYS A 184 -15.57 5.04 15.85
C LYS A 184 -15.93 4.71 14.39
N PRO A 185 -16.98 3.88 14.17
CA PRO A 185 -17.36 3.41 12.83
C PRO A 185 -17.92 4.51 11.92
N ASP A 186 -18.40 5.61 12.48
CA ASP A 186 -18.81 6.78 11.73
C ASP A 186 -17.73 7.84 11.86
N GLY A 187 -17.25 8.36 10.72
CA GLY A 187 -16.26 9.43 10.60
C GLY A 187 -16.75 10.73 11.23
N ASP A 188 -16.83 10.74 12.56
CA ASP A 188 -17.23 11.87 13.37
C ASP A 188 -16.07 12.86 13.33
N PHE A 189 -16.13 13.78 12.36
CA PHE A 189 -15.17 14.86 12.20
C PHE A 189 -14.92 15.59 13.52
N GLU A 190 -15.93 15.68 14.39
CA GLU A 190 -15.81 16.26 15.72
C GLU A 190 -14.97 15.40 16.68
N TYR A 191 -15.07 14.06 16.63
CA TYR A 191 -14.17 13.17 17.37
C TYR A 191 -12.72 13.33 16.92
N PHE A 192 -12.49 13.47 15.62
CA PHE A 192 -11.13 13.65 15.10
C PHE A 192 -10.55 15.05 15.41
N LYS A 193 -11.35 16.12 15.31
CA LYS A 193 -10.95 17.45 15.82
C LYS A 193 -10.63 17.41 17.31
N GLU A 194 -11.43 16.69 18.09
CA GLU A 194 -11.20 16.51 19.52
C GLU A 194 -9.86 15.80 19.76
N LEU A 195 -9.55 14.75 18.99
CA LEU A 195 -8.26 14.07 19.04
C LEU A 195 -7.08 14.99 18.69
N LEU A 196 -7.17 15.74 17.60
CA LEU A 196 -6.13 16.72 17.22
C LEU A 196 -5.96 17.81 18.28
N SER A 197 -7.04 18.31 18.87
CA SER A 197 -6.97 19.32 19.93
C SER A 197 -6.32 18.81 21.22
N LYS A 198 -6.25 17.48 21.38
CA LYS A 198 -5.69 16.79 22.55
C LYS A 198 -4.28 16.25 22.31
N SER A 199 -3.80 16.23 21.06
CA SER A 199 -2.51 15.64 20.71
C SER A 199 -1.77 16.52 19.70
N GLU A 200 -0.80 17.26 20.21
CA GLU A 200 0.03 18.21 19.45
C GLU A 200 0.87 17.53 18.35
N HIS A 201 1.11 16.22 18.46
CA HIS A 201 1.91 15.43 17.51
C HIS A 201 1.09 14.56 16.54
N LEU A 202 -0.22 14.42 16.74
CA LEU A 202 -1.05 13.49 15.96
C LEU A 202 -1.09 13.85 14.47
N ALA A 203 -1.01 15.14 14.13
CA ALA A 203 -0.95 15.63 12.76
C ALA A 203 0.31 15.14 12.03
N ASP A 204 1.48 15.30 12.65
CA ASP A 204 2.75 14.87 12.08
C ASP A 204 2.82 13.34 11.99
N ASP A 205 2.37 12.65 13.05
CA ASP A 205 2.28 11.19 13.08
C ASP A 205 1.41 10.66 11.92
N MET A 206 0.30 11.33 11.62
CA MET A 206 -0.58 10.95 10.50
C MET A 206 0.09 11.08 9.14
N VAL A 207 0.85 12.16 8.92
CA VAL A 207 1.55 12.38 7.64
C VAL A 207 2.61 11.29 7.44
N ILE A 208 3.40 11.02 8.47
CA ILE A 208 4.45 9.98 8.43
C ILE A 208 3.84 8.59 8.19
N ASN A 209 2.76 8.26 8.90
CA ASN A 209 2.08 6.98 8.73
C ASN A 209 1.40 6.87 7.35
N LEU A 210 0.91 7.97 6.78
CA LEU A 210 0.38 7.98 5.43
C LEU A 210 1.46 7.69 4.38
N TRP A 211 2.66 8.26 4.54
CA TRP A 211 3.81 7.92 3.71
C TRP A 211 4.22 6.47 3.86
N ALA A 212 4.24 5.96 5.10
CA ALA A 212 4.56 4.57 5.37
C ALA A 212 3.58 3.62 4.66
N VAL A 213 2.26 3.82 4.84
CA VAL A 213 1.25 2.97 4.19
C VAL A 213 1.28 3.10 2.67
N LEU A 214 1.52 4.29 2.12
CA LEU A 214 1.70 4.48 0.69
C LEU A 214 2.94 3.74 0.17
N ALA A 215 4.05 3.81 0.89
CA ALA A 215 5.28 3.10 0.54
C ALA A 215 5.11 1.57 0.58
N ILE A 216 4.34 1.05 1.54
CA ILE A 216 3.95 -0.37 1.59
C ILE A 216 3.12 -0.72 0.37
N ASN A 217 2.10 0.09 0.02
CA ASN A 217 1.25 -0.16 -1.16
C ASN A 217 2.06 -0.24 -2.45
N ILE A 218 2.97 0.71 -2.69
CA ILE A 218 3.83 0.73 -3.88
C ILE A 218 4.73 -0.51 -3.91
N SER A 219 5.40 -0.81 -2.79
CA SER A 219 6.33 -1.94 -2.70
C SER A 219 5.61 -3.28 -2.85
N TYR A 220 4.40 -3.38 -2.30
CA TYR A 220 3.60 -4.59 -2.33
C TYR A 220 2.98 -4.85 -3.71
N LEU A 221 2.50 -3.79 -4.38
CA LEU A 221 2.05 -3.88 -5.77
C LEU A 221 3.14 -4.44 -6.69
N GLU A 222 4.37 -3.91 -6.59
CA GLU A 222 5.51 -4.37 -7.38
C GLU A 222 5.85 -5.82 -7.07
N PHE A 223 5.92 -6.19 -5.79
CA PHE A 223 6.13 -7.57 -5.38
C PHE A 223 5.09 -8.52 -5.96
N LEU A 224 3.79 -8.19 -5.87
CA LEU A 224 2.73 -9.02 -6.42
C LEU A 224 2.79 -9.10 -7.94
N ASN A 225 3.13 -7.99 -8.59
CA ASN A 225 3.29 -7.94 -10.04
C ASN A 225 4.46 -8.84 -10.50
N ASP A 226 5.54 -8.91 -9.74
CA ASP A 226 6.69 -9.78 -10.05
C ASP A 226 6.37 -11.28 -9.89
N ILE A 227 5.45 -11.65 -9.00
CA ILE A 227 5.09 -13.05 -8.77
C ILE A 227 3.90 -13.53 -9.61
N VAL A 228 3.00 -12.62 -10.00
CA VAL A 228 1.81 -12.96 -10.80
C VAL A 228 1.94 -12.56 -12.27
N GLY A 229 2.63 -11.45 -12.56
CA GLY A 229 2.73 -10.79 -13.87
C GLY A 229 3.63 -11.48 -14.89
N GLU A 230 4.27 -12.60 -14.55
CA GLU A 230 4.81 -13.53 -15.53
C GLU A 230 3.65 -14.18 -16.33
N VAL A 231 3.42 -13.67 -17.54
CA VAL A 231 2.72 -14.34 -18.66
C VAL A 231 3.75 -14.74 -19.70
#